data_AF-A0AAD8SGW6-F1
#
_entry.id   AF-A0AAD8SGW6-F1
#
_cell.length_a   1.000
_cell.length_b   1.000
_cell.length_c   1.000
_cell.angle_alpha   90.00
_cell.angle_beta   90.00
_cell.angle_gamma   90.00
#
_symmetry.space_group_name_H-M   'P 1'
#
loop_
_entity.id
_entity.type
_entity.pdbx_description
1 polymer ?
#
loop_
_entity_poly.entity_id
_entity_poly.type
_entity_poly.pdbx_seq_one_letter_code
_entity_poly.pdbx_strand_id
1 'polypeptide(L)'
;MLRNSLQKPICTMPYTNCLKTHPTRLVFPYANAIIRASLEKGSPQKSLMDYRTMLHFTAFCPDHRTYALLLRACSKCSDIYAAMQIHSHLTKLGLSNQDIVAPLLRLYIDHDRMMEARELFLPMLEWSTDPFHGNLMLTGFLKGGQLDKAYQIFKRMPVKDLVSWNSMIAGAVRSSHLKDAMNLFSRLVNSALVPDGFSFSSVLSACARAGARSYGVWVHQLMDELGVEKNHILVSALIDMYAKCGRIDVSVDIFNTVKRNHVSTWNTMIGSLAAHGLGSDVVILFRRMEHAGVVPDGVTFVALLAACSHCGMVEEARQYFEAMTMKYHITPKVEHYGAMVDTLSRAGLLDEAYNLVSSMAVKPDAVIWRALLSACRRYHQTKFGDVTIEQIACQGSGDYTLLSNIYSSINRWDDSEEVWKERKKRKVRKIKGLSWVELGGSTHEFKAGDRSHPDSDDIYRVLHGLSEKAKAEGYTPSIDLVTKDVTPEEREENLSFHSEKLAVAYIVLKTGPGTEIFVSKNLQTCGDCHEWIKIISKVLCRVIIMRDRVRFHRFESGCCSCKDYW
;
A
#
# COMPACT_ATOMS: atom_id res chain seq x y z
N MET A 1 8.75 -5.95 -90.64
CA MET A 1 7.81 -4.81 -90.44
C MET A 1 7.30 -4.83 -89.00
N LEU A 2 7.61 -3.77 -88.22
CA LEU A 2 6.92 -3.17 -87.05
C LEU A 2 6.54 -4.08 -85.85
N ARG A 3 7.07 -3.99 -84.61
CA ARG A 3 7.16 -2.92 -83.55
C ARG A 3 5.81 -2.34 -83.04
N ASN A 4 5.52 -2.66 -81.76
CA ASN A 4 4.98 -1.86 -80.63
C ASN A 4 3.65 -1.07 -80.66
N SER A 5 2.93 -1.24 -79.51
CA SER A 5 2.12 -0.28 -78.70
C SER A 5 0.71 0.10 -79.25
N LEU A 6 -0.41 0.23 -78.49
CA LEU A 6 -0.79 0.70 -77.14
C LEU A 6 -2.16 0.04 -76.75
N GLN A 7 -2.45 -0.42 -75.52
CA GLN A 7 -2.98 0.32 -74.34
C GLN A 7 -4.07 1.36 -74.69
N LYS A 8 -5.34 1.26 -74.25
CA LYS A 8 -5.85 1.58 -72.88
C LYS A 8 -7.41 1.51 -72.82
N PRO A 9 -8.05 1.64 -71.63
CA PRO A 9 -9.18 0.81 -71.21
C PRO A 9 -10.35 1.61 -70.56
N ILE A 10 -11.25 0.90 -69.84
CA ILE A 10 -12.11 1.35 -68.72
C ILE A 10 -13.37 2.18 -69.05
N CYS A 11 -14.56 1.62 -68.77
CA CYS A 11 -15.73 2.43 -68.38
C CYS A 11 -15.71 2.60 -66.85
N THR A 12 -15.06 3.68 -66.41
CA THR A 12 -15.01 4.18 -65.04
C THR A 12 -16.33 4.89 -64.76
N MET A 13 -17.32 4.17 -64.27
CA MET A 13 -18.32 4.81 -63.42
C MET A 13 -17.84 4.62 -61.98
N PRO A 14 -17.46 5.69 -61.27
CA PRO A 14 -17.17 5.57 -59.85
C PRO A 14 -18.43 5.07 -59.15
N TYR A 15 -18.26 4.20 -58.16
CA TYR A 15 -19.34 3.56 -57.39
C TYR A 15 -20.37 4.58 -56.84
N THR A 16 -19.95 5.84 -56.69
CA THR A 16 -20.76 7.01 -56.35
C THR A 16 -21.87 7.35 -57.35
N ASN A 17 -21.73 7.00 -58.63
CA ASN A 17 -22.73 7.28 -59.66
C ASN A 17 -23.84 6.22 -59.74
N CYS A 18 -23.55 4.97 -59.37
CA CYS A 18 -24.56 3.90 -59.32
C CYS A 18 -25.57 4.10 -58.17
N LEU A 19 -25.17 4.83 -57.12
CA LEU A 19 -25.98 5.14 -55.94
C LEU A 19 -26.97 6.29 -56.15
N LYS A 20 -26.79 7.12 -57.19
CA LYS A 20 -27.69 8.25 -57.49
C LYS A 20 -28.97 7.84 -58.23
N THR A 21 -28.99 6.67 -58.87
CA THR A 21 -30.07 6.27 -59.80
C THR A 21 -31.15 5.40 -59.17
N HIS A 22 -30.95 4.85 -57.97
CA HIS A 22 -31.92 3.98 -57.29
C HIS A 22 -32.05 4.32 -55.79
N PRO A 23 -32.85 5.34 -55.43
CA PRO A 23 -32.95 5.84 -54.05
C PRO A 23 -33.90 5.03 -53.15
N THR A 24 -34.61 4.05 -53.69
CA THR A 24 -35.61 3.26 -52.95
C THR A 24 -35.28 1.78 -53.03
N ARG A 25 -34.97 1.20 -51.86
CA ARG A 25 -34.66 -0.22 -51.61
C ARG A 25 -33.29 -0.70 -52.12
N LEU A 26 -32.23 -0.44 -51.37
CA LEU A 26 -31.11 -1.36 -51.21
C LEU A 26 -30.36 -0.97 -49.93
N VAL A 27 -30.61 -1.70 -48.85
CA VAL A 27 -29.76 -1.66 -47.64
C VAL A 27 -28.33 -1.89 -48.11
N PHE A 28 -27.41 -0.97 -47.82
CA PHE A 28 -26.01 -1.04 -48.26
C PHE A 28 -25.31 -2.30 -47.69
N PRO A 29 -25.30 -3.45 -48.39
CA PRO A 29 -25.13 -4.74 -47.73
C PRO A 29 -23.67 -5.04 -47.37
N TYR A 30 -22.74 -4.28 -47.93
CA TYR A 30 -21.30 -4.44 -47.75
C TYR A 30 -20.69 -3.47 -46.73
N ALA A 31 -21.47 -2.57 -46.11
CA ALA A 31 -20.94 -1.57 -45.18
C ALA A 31 -20.14 -2.19 -44.03
N ASN A 32 -20.70 -3.22 -43.37
CA ASN A 32 -20.03 -3.95 -42.29
C ASN A 32 -18.77 -4.69 -42.77
N ALA A 33 -18.75 -5.17 -44.01
CA ALA A 33 -17.58 -5.83 -44.58
C ALA A 33 -16.46 -4.82 -44.89
N ILE A 34 -16.80 -3.63 -45.38
CA ILE A 34 -15.84 -2.54 -45.63
C ILE A 34 -15.25 -2.05 -44.31
N ILE A 35 -16.08 -1.77 -43.30
CA ILE A 35 -15.61 -1.33 -41.97
C ILE A 35 -14.69 -2.39 -41.34
N ARG A 36 -15.07 -3.68 -41.43
CA ARG A 36 -14.22 -4.79 -40.94
C ARG A 36 -12.90 -4.86 -41.70
N ALA A 37 -12.92 -4.78 -43.03
CA ALA A 37 -11.71 -4.81 -43.84
C ALA A 37 -10.78 -3.64 -43.52
N SER A 38 -11.32 -2.44 -43.30
CA SER A 38 -10.55 -1.28 -42.88
C SER A 38 -9.97 -1.42 -41.47
N LEU A 39 -10.67 -2.11 -40.56
CA LEU A 39 -10.18 -2.40 -39.21
C LEU A 39 -9.10 -3.50 -39.18
N GLU A 40 -9.20 -4.52 -40.03
CA GLU A 40 -8.32 -5.69 -40.03
C GLU A 40 -7.10 -5.55 -40.95
N LYS A 41 -7.29 -4.95 -42.14
CA LYS A 41 -6.23 -4.77 -43.15
C LYS A 41 -5.74 -3.32 -43.27
N GLY A 42 -6.49 -2.36 -42.73
CA GLY A 42 -6.16 -0.93 -42.72
C GLY A 42 -5.72 -0.44 -41.34
N SER A 43 -6.12 0.79 -40.97
CA SER A 43 -5.93 1.35 -39.63
C SER A 43 -7.27 1.53 -38.90
N PRO A 44 -7.31 1.43 -37.56
CA PRO A 44 -8.53 1.69 -36.80
C PRO A 44 -9.15 3.07 -37.10
N GLN A 45 -8.33 4.11 -37.30
CA GLN A 45 -8.77 5.46 -37.67
C GLN A 45 -9.44 5.48 -39.05
N LYS A 46 -8.94 4.69 -40.02
CA LYS A 46 -9.56 4.56 -41.33
C LYS A 46 -10.97 3.98 -41.23
N SER A 47 -11.18 2.98 -40.38
CA SER A 47 -12.52 2.41 -40.19
C SER A 47 -13.54 3.41 -39.63
N LEU A 48 -13.10 4.34 -38.77
CA LEU A 48 -13.93 5.44 -38.26
C LEU A 48 -14.21 6.51 -39.33
N MET A 49 -13.22 6.81 -40.17
CA MET A 49 -13.39 7.71 -41.33
C MET A 49 -14.35 7.14 -42.36
N ASP A 50 -14.20 5.86 -42.72
CA ASP A 50 -15.08 5.18 -43.68
C ASP A 50 -16.53 5.18 -43.19
N TYR A 51 -16.74 4.97 -41.88
CA TYR A 51 -18.07 5.10 -41.29
C TYR A 51 -18.64 6.52 -41.39
N ARG A 52 -17.85 7.56 -41.10
CA ARG A 52 -18.30 8.96 -41.27
C ARG A 52 -18.69 9.24 -42.72
N THR A 53 -17.94 8.74 -43.68
CA THR A 53 -18.28 8.85 -45.11
C THR A 53 -19.57 8.09 -45.43
N MET A 54 -19.76 6.90 -44.85
CA MET A 54 -20.97 6.09 -45.07
C MET A 54 -22.25 6.74 -44.52
N LEU A 55 -22.16 7.54 -43.45
CA LEU A 55 -23.31 8.28 -42.90
C LEU A 55 -23.91 9.31 -43.87
N HIS A 56 -23.18 9.75 -44.90
CA HIS A 56 -23.70 10.65 -45.92
C HIS A 56 -24.61 9.96 -46.95
N PHE A 57 -24.69 8.62 -46.95
CA PHE A 57 -25.55 7.88 -47.86
C PHE A 57 -26.88 7.54 -47.17
N THR A 58 -27.99 7.98 -47.77
CA THR A 58 -29.36 7.76 -47.24
C THR A 58 -29.75 6.28 -47.13
N ALA A 59 -29.06 5.40 -47.87
CA ALA A 59 -29.28 3.94 -47.88
C ALA A 59 -28.49 3.18 -46.78
N PHE A 60 -27.65 3.88 -46.00
CA PHE A 60 -26.86 3.27 -44.93
C PHE A 60 -27.58 3.41 -43.59
N CYS A 61 -27.96 2.27 -43.02
CA CYS A 61 -28.49 2.19 -41.66
C CYS A 61 -27.49 1.40 -40.80
N PRO A 62 -26.79 2.04 -39.86
CA PRO A 62 -25.91 1.35 -38.92
C PRO A 62 -26.70 0.32 -38.10
N ASP A 63 -26.14 -0.88 -37.98
CA ASP A 63 -26.70 -1.95 -37.15
C ASP A 63 -25.78 -2.26 -35.95
N HIS A 64 -26.20 -3.20 -35.12
CA HIS A 64 -25.42 -3.63 -33.95
C HIS A 64 -23.99 -4.07 -34.31
N ARG A 65 -23.78 -4.67 -35.49
CA ARG A 65 -22.48 -5.14 -35.97
C ARG A 65 -21.61 -3.98 -36.43
N THR A 66 -22.20 -2.97 -37.08
CA THR A 66 -21.52 -1.72 -37.43
C THR A 66 -20.92 -1.11 -36.17
N TYR A 67 -21.73 -0.93 -35.12
CA TYR A 67 -21.27 -0.30 -33.89
C TYR A 67 -20.25 -1.14 -33.12
N ALA A 68 -20.42 -2.46 -33.06
CA ALA A 68 -19.42 -3.34 -32.44
C ALA A 68 -18.04 -3.25 -33.13
N LEU A 69 -18.01 -3.17 -34.47
CA LEU A 69 -16.77 -2.98 -35.23
C LEU A 69 -16.12 -1.61 -34.95
N LEU A 70 -16.93 -0.55 -34.88
CA LEU A 70 -16.43 0.80 -34.59
C LEU A 70 -15.90 0.93 -33.17
N LEU A 71 -16.54 0.30 -32.19
CA LEU A 71 -16.06 0.29 -30.80
C LEU A 71 -14.76 -0.50 -30.66
N ARG A 72 -14.63 -1.61 -31.39
CA ARG A 72 -13.36 -2.35 -31.48
C ARG A 72 -12.26 -1.49 -32.14
N ALA A 73 -12.61 -0.67 -33.13
CA ALA A 73 -11.68 0.31 -33.69
C ALA A 73 -11.28 1.36 -32.66
N CYS A 74 -12.24 1.95 -31.94
CA CYS A 74 -12.00 2.93 -30.87
C CYS A 74 -11.11 2.34 -29.77
N SER A 75 -11.31 1.07 -29.40
CA SER A 75 -10.47 0.36 -28.43
C SER A 75 -9.03 0.18 -28.90
N LYS A 76 -8.80 -0.03 -30.20
CA LYS A 76 -7.45 -0.13 -30.77
C LYS A 76 -6.73 1.21 -30.91
N CYS A 77 -7.47 2.30 -31.19
CA CYS A 77 -6.87 3.65 -31.30
C CYS A 77 -6.98 4.49 -30.03
N SER A 78 -7.53 3.93 -28.94
CA SER A 78 -7.81 4.63 -27.69
C SER A 78 -8.57 5.95 -27.88
N ASP A 79 -9.49 6.01 -28.84
CA ASP A 79 -10.30 7.21 -29.11
C ASP A 79 -11.60 7.18 -28.31
N ILE A 80 -11.54 7.75 -27.10
CA ILE A 80 -12.71 7.81 -26.22
C ILE A 80 -13.80 8.77 -26.71
N TYR A 81 -13.46 9.83 -27.44
CA TYR A 81 -14.46 10.79 -27.92
C TYR A 81 -15.33 10.17 -29.00
N ALA A 82 -14.73 9.44 -29.94
CA ALA A 82 -15.47 8.66 -30.92
C ALA A 82 -16.36 7.61 -30.24
N ALA A 83 -15.83 6.90 -29.24
CA ALA A 83 -16.60 5.92 -28.47
C ALA A 83 -17.80 6.53 -27.74
N MET A 84 -17.65 7.72 -27.14
CA MET A 84 -18.74 8.45 -26.49
C MET A 84 -19.81 8.91 -27.48
N GLN A 85 -19.42 9.38 -28.67
CA GLN A 85 -20.36 9.72 -29.73
C GLN A 85 -21.16 8.49 -30.17
N ILE A 86 -20.46 7.36 -30.38
CA ILE A 86 -21.09 6.08 -30.72
C ILE A 86 -22.04 5.63 -29.60
N HIS A 87 -21.63 5.71 -28.34
CA HIS A 87 -22.49 5.37 -27.20
C HIS A 87 -23.76 6.24 -27.16
N SER A 88 -23.64 7.56 -27.33
CA SER A 88 -24.81 8.45 -27.39
C SER A 88 -25.77 8.09 -28.53
N HIS A 89 -25.25 7.74 -29.70
CA HIS A 89 -26.06 7.27 -30.83
C HIS A 89 -26.76 5.94 -30.52
N LEU A 90 -26.07 5.00 -29.89
CA LEU A 90 -26.64 3.71 -29.47
C LEU A 90 -27.78 3.88 -28.47
N THR A 91 -27.61 4.76 -27.48
CA THR A 91 -28.66 5.06 -26.49
C THR A 91 -29.90 5.65 -27.16
N LYS A 92 -29.73 6.57 -28.12
CA LYS A 92 -30.85 7.16 -28.88
C LYS A 92 -31.62 6.15 -29.73
N LEU A 93 -30.92 5.14 -30.26
CA LEU A 93 -31.51 4.10 -31.12
C LEU A 93 -32.05 2.91 -30.32
N GLY A 94 -31.84 2.84 -29.00
CA GLY A 94 -32.25 1.72 -28.16
C GLY A 94 -31.50 0.41 -28.46
N LEU A 95 -30.35 0.48 -29.14
CA LEU A 95 -29.56 -0.68 -29.56
C LEU A 95 -28.54 -1.04 -28.46
N SER A 96 -28.98 -1.66 -27.37
CA SER A 96 -28.08 -2.19 -26.33
C SER A 96 -27.98 -3.71 -26.45
N ASN A 97 -26.77 -4.23 -26.71
CA ASN A 97 -26.48 -5.66 -26.77
C ASN A 97 -25.07 -5.96 -26.20
N GLN A 98 -24.82 -7.19 -25.77
CA GLN A 98 -23.55 -7.66 -25.20
C GLN A 98 -22.31 -7.25 -26.00
N ASP A 99 -22.34 -7.43 -27.32
CA ASP A 99 -21.19 -7.16 -28.22
C ASP A 99 -20.75 -5.68 -28.25
N ILE A 100 -21.64 -4.78 -27.84
CA ILE A 100 -21.45 -3.34 -27.86
C ILE A 100 -21.02 -2.83 -26.48
N VAL A 101 -21.56 -3.45 -25.43
CA VAL A 101 -21.35 -3.02 -24.05
C VAL A 101 -19.95 -3.35 -23.54
N ALA A 102 -19.42 -4.54 -23.84
CA ALA A 102 -18.10 -4.95 -23.32
C ALA A 102 -16.93 -4.04 -23.79
N PRO A 103 -16.82 -3.70 -25.10
CA PRO A 103 -15.77 -2.80 -25.57
C PRO A 103 -15.91 -1.36 -25.04
N LEU A 104 -17.14 -0.85 -24.92
CA LEU A 104 -17.41 0.46 -24.33
C LEU A 104 -17.02 0.50 -22.84
N LEU A 105 -17.37 -0.53 -22.09
CA LEU A 105 -17.04 -0.64 -20.68
C LEU A 105 -15.52 -0.61 -20.47
N ARG A 106 -14.78 -1.39 -21.26
CA ARG A 106 -13.31 -1.40 -21.23
C ARG A 106 -12.72 -0.04 -21.58
N LEU A 107 -13.19 0.60 -22.66
CA LEU A 107 -12.76 1.93 -23.07
C LEU A 107 -12.96 2.97 -21.97
N TYR A 108 -14.11 2.97 -21.29
CA TYR A 108 -14.36 3.89 -20.19
C TYR A 108 -13.44 3.65 -19.00
N ILE A 109 -13.19 2.40 -18.64
CA ILE A 109 -12.31 2.05 -17.52
C ILE A 109 -10.86 2.40 -17.83
N ASP A 110 -10.38 2.14 -19.05
CA ASP A 110 -9.01 2.44 -19.47
C ASP A 110 -8.72 3.96 -19.49
N HIS A 111 -9.75 4.80 -19.57
CA HIS A 111 -9.65 6.27 -19.54
C HIS A 111 -10.19 6.89 -18.24
N ASP A 112 -10.34 6.11 -17.17
CA ASP A 112 -10.80 6.56 -15.83
C ASP A 112 -12.19 7.20 -15.79
N ARG A 113 -13.06 6.88 -16.77
CA ARG A 113 -14.47 7.33 -16.86
C ARG A 113 -15.40 6.36 -16.13
N MET A 114 -15.15 6.20 -14.84
CA MET A 114 -15.81 5.17 -14.01
C MET A 114 -17.31 5.40 -13.78
N MET A 115 -17.79 6.65 -13.90
CA MET A 115 -19.22 6.94 -13.74
C MET A 115 -20.01 6.48 -14.97
N GLU A 116 -19.50 6.78 -16.17
CA GLU A 116 -20.09 6.33 -17.43
C GLU A 116 -20.01 4.81 -17.57
N ALA A 117 -18.90 4.21 -17.14
CA ALA A 117 -18.76 2.76 -17.05
C ALA A 117 -19.82 2.13 -16.13
N ARG A 118 -20.12 2.78 -14.99
CA ARG A 118 -21.14 2.32 -14.04
C ARG A 118 -22.54 2.40 -14.60
N GLU A 119 -22.91 3.51 -15.23
CA GLU A 119 -24.23 3.68 -15.85
C GLU A 119 -24.47 2.64 -16.95
N LEU A 120 -23.42 2.30 -17.70
CA LEU A 120 -23.47 1.24 -18.70
C LEU A 120 -23.60 -0.17 -18.07
N PHE A 121 -22.91 -0.41 -16.95
CA PHE A 121 -22.86 -1.71 -16.29
C PHE A 121 -24.11 -2.06 -15.49
N LEU A 122 -24.76 -1.09 -14.84
CA LEU A 122 -25.89 -1.38 -13.95
C LEU A 122 -27.05 -2.12 -14.63
N PRO A 123 -27.53 -1.72 -15.82
CA PRO A 123 -28.56 -2.45 -16.55
C PRO A 123 -28.10 -3.85 -17.00
N MET A 124 -26.78 -4.08 -17.17
CA MET A 124 -26.27 -5.40 -17.55
C MET A 124 -26.53 -6.47 -16.48
N LEU A 125 -26.58 -6.07 -15.21
CA LEU A 125 -26.78 -6.97 -14.10
C LEU A 125 -28.14 -7.70 -14.15
N GLU A 126 -29.10 -7.15 -14.89
CA GLU A 126 -30.44 -7.75 -15.05
C GLU A 126 -30.45 -8.96 -15.98
N TRP A 127 -29.53 -9.03 -16.95
CA TRP A 127 -29.52 -10.06 -17.98
C TRP A 127 -28.19 -10.83 -18.12
N SER A 128 -27.09 -10.35 -17.53
CA SER A 128 -25.79 -11.01 -17.55
C SER A 128 -25.45 -11.62 -16.20
N THR A 129 -25.21 -12.94 -16.19
CA THR A 129 -24.71 -13.67 -15.01
C THR A 129 -23.19 -13.83 -14.99
N ASP A 130 -22.49 -13.45 -16.07
CA ASP A 130 -21.03 -13.57 -16.18
C ASP A 130 -20.30 -12.55 -15.26
N PRO A 131 -19.42 -13.01 -14.33
CA PRO A 131 -18.67 -12.13 -13.45
C PRO A 131 -17.62 -11.26 -14.17
N PHE A 132 -17.26 -11.55 -15.42
CA PHE A 132 -16.18 -10.86 -16.15
C PHE A 132 -16.28 -9.32 -16.12
N HIS A 133 -17.44 -8.78 -16.52
CA HIS A 133 -17.68 -7.33 -16.55
C HIS A 133 -17.68 -6.72 -15.14
N GLY A 134 -18.19 -7.46 -14.16
CA GLY A 134 -18.12 -7.08 -12.75
C GLY A 134 -16.67 -6.98 -12.28
N ASN A 135 -15.84 -7.98 -12.58
CA ASN A 135 -14.42 -8.00 -12.24
C ASN A 135 -13.64 -6.83 -12.86
N LEU A 136 -14.00 -6.45 -14.10
CA LEU A 136 -13.43 -5.28 -14.75
C LEU A 136 -13.81 -3.97 -14.03
N MET A 137 -15.08 -3.82 -13.66
CA MET A 137 -15.57 -2.68 -12.87
C MET A 137 -14.90 -2.58 -11.49
N LEU A 138 -14.73 -3.71 -10.80
CA LEU A 138 -14.01 -3.78 -9.54
C LEU A 138 -12.57 -3.30 -9.72
N THR A 139 -11.86 -3.83 -10.72
CA THR A 139 -10.48 -3.45 -11.01
C THR A 139 -10.36 -1.94 -11.27
N GLY A 140 -11.28 -1.35 -12.05
CA GLY A 140 -11.32 0.09 -12.32
C GLY A 140 -11.51 0.92 -11.05
N PHE A 141 -12.55 0.64 -10.25
CA PHE A 141 -12.79 1.38 -9.01
C PHE A 141 -11.67 1.23 -7.99
N LEU A 142 -11.10 0.03 -7.87
CA LEU A 142 -10.01 -0.25 -6.94
C LEU A 142 -8.70 0.41 -7.36
N LYS A 143 -8.41 0.54 -8.67
CA LYS A 143 -7.27 1.34 -9.17
C LYS A 143 -7.43 2.82 -8.82
N GLY A 144 -8.65 3.35 -8.93
CA GLY A 144 -8.98 4.72 -8.53
C GLY A 144 -9.12 4.93 -7.01
N GLY A 145 -8.81 3.94 -6.17
CA GLY A 145 -8.91 4.04 -4.71
C GLY A 145 -10.34 4.09 -4.14
N GLN A 146 -11.36 3.87 -4.97
CA GLN A 146 -12.79 3.98 -4.61
C GLN A 146 -13.35 2.65 -4.10
N LEU A 147 -12.83 2.18 -2.95
CA LEU A 147 -13.20 0.88 -2.36
C LEU A 147 -14.70 0.75 -2.11
N ASP A 148 -15.36 1.80 -1.61
CA ASP A 148 -16.80 1.77 -1.32
C ASP A 148 -17.65 1.52 -2.57
N LYS A 149 -17.28 2.15 -3.69
CA LYS A 149 -17.97 1.95 -4.98
C LYS A 149 -17.71 0.56 -5.52
N ALA A 150 -16.48 0.06 -5.41
CA ALA A 150 -16.17 -1.33 -5.76
C ALA A 150 -17.01 -2.31 -4.93
N TYR A 151 -17.16 -2.07 -3.63
CA TYR A 151 -17.98 -2.91 -2.75
C TYR A 151 -19.47 -2.87 -3.12
N GLN A 152 -20.01 -1.71 -3.51
CA GLN A 152 -21.38 -1.60 -4.03
C GLN A 152 -21.59 -2.45 -5.29
N ILE A 153 -20.66 -2.40 -6.23
CA ILE A 153 -20.70 -3.23 -7.44
C ILE A 153 -20.62 -4.71 -7.07
N PHE A 154 -19.63 -5.08 -6.26
CA PHE A 154 -19.45 -6.46 -5.79
C PHE A 154 -20.73 -7.01 -5.16
N LYS A 155 -21.39 -6.25 -4.28
CA LYS A 155 -22.65 -6.67 -3.65
C LYS A 155 -23.76 -6.95 -4.68
N ARG A 156 -23.85 -6.13 -5.73
CA ARG A 156 -24.87 -6.24 -6.80
C ARG A 156 -24.57 -7.32 -7.84
N MET A 157 -23.33 -7.81 -7.95
CA MET A 157 -23.00 -8.88 -8.90
C MET A 157 -23.80 -10.17 -8.58
N PRO A 158 -24.53 -10.74 -9.56
CA PRO A 158 -25.35 -11.93 -9.33
C PRO A 158 -24.50 -13.16 -9.02
N VAL A 159 -23.38 -13.33 -9.74
CA VAL A 159 -22.39 -14.38 -9.51
C VAL A 159 -21.06 -13.71 -9.20
N LYS A 160 -20.30 -14.28 -8.26
CA LYS A 160 -18.96 -13.84 -7.88
C LYS A 160 -18.05 -15.05 -8.01
N ASP A 161 -16.99 -14.91 -8.80
CA ASP A 161 -15.96 -15.92 -8.92
C ASP A 161 -14.80 -15.62 -7.98
N LEU A 162 -13.80 -16.50 -7.96
CA LEU A 162 -12.63 -16.33 -7.11
C LEU A 162 -11.87 -15.03 -7.44
N VAL A 163 -11.89 -14.59 -8.70
CA VAL A 163 -11.29 -13.32 -9.14
C VAL A 163 -12.00 -12.12 -8.53
N SER A 164 -13.35 -12.14 -8.45
CA SER A 164 -14.14 -11.10 -7.77
C SER A 164 -13.72 -10.96 -6.30
N TRP A 165 -13.63 -12.09 -5.58
CA TRP A 165 -13.26 -12.12 -4.16
C TRP A 165 -11.82 -11.66 -3.95
N ASN A 166 -10.88 -12.22 -4.71
CA ASN A 166 -9.46 -11.88 -4.65
C ASN A 166 -9.22 -10.39 -4.93
N SER A 167 -9.93 -9.82 -5.91
CA SER A 167 -9.86 -8.38 -6.22
C SER A 167 -10.31 -7.53 -5.03
N MET A 168 -11.42 -7.89 -4.39
CA MET A 168 -11.95 -7.16 -3.24
C MET A 168 -11.05 -7.28 -2.00
N ILE A 169 -10.53 -8.48 -1.71
CA ILE A 169 -9.61 -8.70 -0.58
C ILE A 169 -8.32 -7.89 -0.79
N ALA A 170 -7.67 -8.03 -1.95
CA ALA A 170 -6.46 -7.26 -2.26
C ALA A 170 -6.71 -5.75 -2.30
N GLY A 171 -7.87 -5.33 -2.82
CA GLY A 171 -8.33 -3.94 -2.81
C GLY A 171 -8.45 -3.36 -1.41
N ALA A 172 -9.12 -4.07 -0.50
CA ALA A 172 -9.27 -3.68 0.90
C ALA A 172 -7.90 -3.61 1.61
N VAL A 173 -7.00 -4.57 1.36
CA VAL A 173 -5.63 -4.55 1.87
C VAL A 173 -4.88 -3.30 1.39
N ARG A 174 -4.88 -3.00 0.08
CA ARG A 174 -4.21 -1.80 -0.46
C ARG A 174 -4.73 -0.51 0.15
N SER A 175 -6.04 -0.42 0.35
CA SER A 175 -6.69 0.73 1.00
C SER A 175 -6.55 0.74 2.53
N SER A 176 -5.77 -0.18 3.13
CA SER A 176 -5.57 -0.31 4.59
C SER A 176 -6.84 -0.61 5.39
N HIS A 177 -7.87 -1.16 4.75
CA HIS A 177 -9.10 -1.65 5.38
C HIS A 177 -8.92 -3.12 5.77
N LEU A 178 -8.02 -3.38 6.73
CA LEU A 178 -7.53 -4.72 7.02
C LEU A 178 -8.60 -5.64 7.62
N LYS A 179 -9.47 -5.09 8.48
CA LYS A 179 -10.62 -5.83 9.04
C LYS A 179 -11.60 -6.25 7.96
N ASP A 180 -11.89 -5.37 7.01
CA ASP A 180 -12.78 -5.68 5.88
C ASP A 180 -12.19 -6.75 4.97
N ALA A 181 -10.87 -6.73 4.74
CA ALA A 181 -10.17 -7.77 3.99
C ALA A 181 -10.31 -9.15 4.66
N MET A 182 -10.13 -9.23 5.98
CA MET A 182 -10.31 -10.47 6.75
C MET A 182 -11.78 -10.93 6.72
N ASN A 183 -12.73 -10.01 6.89
CA ASN A 183 -14.16 -10.34 6.80
C ASN A 183 -14.56 -10.85 5.40
N LEU A 184 -13.99 -10.27 4.33
CA LEU A 184 -14.19 -10.74 2.96
C LEU A 184 -13.61 -12.15 2.75
N PHE A 185 -12.44 -12.45 3.33
CA PHE A 185 -11.86 -13.78 3.27
C PHE A 185 -12.70 -14.81 4.03
N SER A 186 -13.16 -14.50 5.25
CA SER A 186 -14.07 -15.40 5.99
C SER A 186 -15.36 -15.69 5.21
N ARG A 187 -15.88 -14.70 4.46
CA ARG A 187 -17.04 -14.89 3.59
C ARG A 187 -16.73 -15.72 2.34
N LEU A 188 -15.52 -15.62 1.79
CA LEU A 188 -15.05 -16.50 0.71
C LEU A 188 -14.97 -17.95 1.21
N VAL A 189 -14.42 -18.19 2.41
CA VAL A 189 -14.33 -19.52 3.01
C VAL A 189 -15.71 -20.13 3.27
N ASN A 190 -16.70 -19.32 3.66
CA ASN A 190 -18.10 -19.76 3.83
C ASN A 190 -18.89 -19.85 2.52
N SER A 191 -18.26 -19.61 1.37
CA SER A 191 -18.89 -19.77 0.05
C SER A 191 -18.61 -21.16 -0.51
N ALA A 192 -19.19 -21.49 -1.67
CA ALA A 192 -18.90 -22.74 -2.37
C ALA A 192 -17.52 -22.75 -3.07
N LEU A 193 -16.75 -21.66 -2.99
CA LEU A 193 -15.46 -21.52 -3.66
C LEU A 193 -14.31 -21.92 -2.75
N VAL A 194 -13.29 -22.55 -3.33
CA VAL A 194 -12.05 -22.88 -2.62
C VAL A 194 -11.06 -21.71 -2.77
N PRO A 195 -10.56 -21.12 -1.67
CA PRO A 195 -9.52 -20.09 -1.73
C PRO A 195 -8.23 -20.61 -2.38
N ASP A 196 -7.56 -19.77 -3.17
CA ASP A 196 -6.28 -20.10 -3.81
C ASP A 196 -5.09 -19.41 -3.12
N GLY A 197 -3.88 -19.67 -3.60
CA GLY A 197 -2.67 -19.04 -3.07
C GLY A 197 -2.71 -17.50 -3.13
N PHE A 198 -3.46 -16.90 -4.06
CA PHE A 198 -3.65 -15.45 -4.11
C PHE A 198 -4.57 -14.97 -2.97
N SER A 199 -5.67 -15.70 -2.70
CA SER A 199 -6.53 -15.45 -1.55
C SER A 199 -5.73 -15.48 -0.25
N PHE A 200 -4.94 -16.54 -0.05
CA PHE A 200 -4.11 -16.74 1.16
C PHE A 200 -3.03 -15.67 1.32
N SER A 201 -2.26 -15.38 0.27
CA SER A 201 -1.23 -14.33 0.35
C SER A 201 -1.82 -12.95 0.66
N SER A 202 -2.97 -12.62 0.10
CA SER A 202 -3.67 -11.35 0.35
C SER A 202 -4.15 -11.25 1.81
N VAL A 203 -4.80 -12.28 2.34
CA VAL A 203 -5.29 -12.26 3.72
C VAL A 203 -4.16 -12.37 4.75
N LEU A 204 -3.10 -13.14 4.48
CA LEU A 204 -1.91 -13.19 5.33
C LEU A 204 -1.23 -11.82 5.43
N SER A 205 -1.14 -11.09 4.32
CA SER A 205 -0.66 -9.69 4.32
C SER A 205 -1.55 -8.77 5.16
N ALA A 206 -2.88 -8.97 5.13
CA ALA A 206 -3.82 -8.25 5.98
C ALA A 206 -3.56 -8.52 7.46
N CYS A 207 -3.39 -9.80 7.83
CA CYS A 207 -3.07 -10.24 9.20
C CYS A 207 -1.76 -9.63 9.69
N ALA A 208 -0.71 -9.71 8.86
CA ALA A 208 0.61 -9.17 9.13
C ALA A 208 0.53 -7.66 9.44
N ARG A 209 -0.19 -6.90 8.61
CA ARG A 209 -0.34 -5.44 8.79
C ARG A 209 -1.23 -5.07 9.96
N ALA A 210 -2.23 -5.87 10.29
CA ALA A 210 -3.12 -5.64 11.43
C ALA A 210 -2.50 -6.11 12.75
N GLY A 211 -1.51 -7.00 12.70
CA GLY A 211 -1.04 -7.74 13.87
C GLY A 211 -2.09 -8.70 14.42
N ALA A 212 -2.98 -9.19 13.55
CA ALA A 212 -4.10 -10.07 13.92
C ALA A 212 -3.60 -11.51 14.06
N ARG A 213 -3.00 -11.81 15.22
CA ARG A 213 -2.26 -13.05 15.43
C ARG A 213 -3.16 -14.27 15.41
N SER A 214 -4.28 -14.24 16.15
CA SER A 214 -5.16 -15.41 16.25
C SER A 214 -5.79 -15.74 14.90
N TYR A 215 -6.21 -14.72 14.16
CA TYR A 215 -6.77 -14.89 12.82
C TYR A 215 -5.71 -15.40 11.83
N GLY A 216 -4.47 -14.89 11.90
CA GLY A 216 -3.36 -15.37 11.07
C GLY A 216 -3.01 -16.85 11.31
N VAL A 217 -3.07 -17.32 12.57
CA VAL A 217 -2.91 -18.74 12.90
C VAL A 217 -4.02 -19.59 12.31
N TRP A 218 -5.28 -19.15 12.43
CA TRP A 218 -6.43 -19.83 11.82
C TRP A 218 -6.30 -19.91 10.29
N VAL A 219 -5.88 -18.82 9.64
CA VAL A 219 -5.63 -18.81 8.18
C VAL A 219 -4.54 -19.82 7.80
N HIS A 220 -3.44 -19.91 8.56
CA HIS A 220 -2.38 -20.88 8.28
C HIS A 220 -2.87 -22.33 8.44
N GLN A 221 -3.63 -22.62 9.50
CA GLN A 221 -4.24 -23.94 9.71
C GLN A 221 -5.18 -24.32 8.56
N LEU A 222 -6.06 -23.40 8.17
CA LEU A 222 -6.97 -23.61 7.04
C LEU A 222 -6.21 -23.87 5.73
N MET A 223 -5.09 -23.17 5.50
CA MET A 223 -4.26 -23.39 4.32
C MET A 223 -3.67 -24.81 4.28
N ASP A 224 -3.28 -25.34 5.44
CA ASP A 224 -2.77 -26.71 5.58
C ASP A 224 -3.87 -27.76 5.43
N GLU A 225 -5.04 -27.51 6.01
CA GLU A 225 -6.23 -28.38 5.88
C GLU A 225 -6.70 -28.50 4.43
N LEU A 226 -6.64 -27.41 3.66
CA LEU A 226 -6.97 -27.40 2.23
C LEU A 226 -5.84 -27.96 1.34
N GLY A 227 -4.69 -28.34 1.92
CA GLY A 227 -3.57 -28.92 1.18
C GLY A 227 -2.95 -27.95 0.16
N VAL A 228 -2.97 -26.64 0.41
CA VAL A 228 -2.45 -25.64 -0.51
C VAL A 228 -0.93 -25.75 -0.60
N GLU A 229 -0.40 -25.92 -1.82
CA GLU A 229 1.04 -25.98 -2.04
C GLU A 229 1.72 -24.64 -1.69
N LYS A 230 2.61 -24.68 -0.70
CA LYS A 230 3.35 -23.51 -0.21
C LYS A 230 4.50 -23.16 -1.15
N ASN A 231 4.22 -22.40 -2.21
CA ASN A 231 5.26 -21.80 -3.04
C ASN A 231 6.03 -20.68 -2.29
N HIS A 232 7.09 -20.14 -2.91
CA HIS A 232 7.91 -19.09 -2.29
C HIS A 232 7.14 -17.81 -1.90
N ILE A 233 6.04 -17.50 -2.59
CA ILE A 233 5.18 -16.33 -2.29
C ILE A 233 4.41 -16.58 -0.99
N LEU A 234 3.77 -17.74 -0.86
CA LEU A 234 3.02 -18.12 0.34
C LEU A 234 3.93 -18.31 1.55
N VAL A 235 5.11 -18.93 1.35
CA VAL A 235 6.12 -19.05 2.41
C VAL A 235 6.57 -17.67 2.89
N SER A 236 6.90 -16.75 1.99
CA SER A 236 7.22 -15.36 2.36
C SER A 236 6.05 -14.69 3.09
N ALA A 237 4.81 -14.87 2.64
CA ALA A 237 3.64 -14.29 3.29
C ALA A 237 3.42 -14.85 4.72
N LEU A 238 3.66 -16.15 4.94
CA LEU A 238 3.61 -16.77 6.26
C LEU A 238 4.70 -16.24 7.20
N ILE A 239 5.95 -16.20 6.72
CA ILE A 239 7.09 -15.66 7.49
C ILE A 239 6.81 -14.21 7.89
N ASP A 240 6.36 -13.37 6.95
CA ASP A 240 6.01 -11.96 7.21
C ASP A 240 4.85 -11.83 8.19
N MET A 241 3.82 -12.67 8.06
CA MET A 241 2.66 -12.68 8.94
C MET A 241 3.05 -13.00 10.38
N TYR A 242 3.75 -14.12 10.62
CA TYR A 242 4.17 -14.49 11.97
C TYR A 242 5.14 -13.47 12.57
N ALA A 243 6.10 -12.99 11.78
CA ALA A 243 7.08 -12.01 12.23
C ALA A 243 6.39 -10.71 12.64
N LYS A 244 5.47 -10.18 11.81
CA LYS A 244 4.70 -8.96 12.14
C LYS A 244 3.62 -9.19 13.20
N CYS A 245 3.26 -10.43 13.51
CA CYS A 245 2.43 -10.76 14.67
C CYS A 245 3.25 -11.05 15.94
N GLY A 246 4.55 -10.71 15.94
CA GLY A 246 5.43 -10.84 17.11
C GLY A 246 5.99 -12.24 17.36
N ARG A 247 5.79 -13.19 16.43
CA ARG A 247 6.26 -14.59 16.53
C ARG A 247 7.41 -14.86 15.57
N ILE A 248 8.54 -14.21 15.84
CA ILE A 248 9.76 -14.38 15.03
C ILE A 248 10.31 -15.81 15.13
N ASP A 249 10.11 -16.48 16.25
CA ASP A 249 10.41 -17.89 16.47
C ASP A 249 9.73 -18.79 15.43
N VAL A 250 8.41 -18.63 15.25
CA VAL A 250 7.65 -19.41 14.26
C VAL A 250 8.09 -19.08 12.84
N SER A 251 8.41 -17.81 12.57
CA SER A 251 8.96 -17.40 11.27
C SER A 251 10.30 -18.10 10.97
N VAL A 252 11.20 -18.21 11.95
CA VAL A 252 12.47 -18.94 11.83
C VAL A 252 12.23 -20.43 11.59
N ASP A 253 11.27 -21.04 12.31
CA ASP A 253 10.93 -22.46 12.15
C ASP A 253 10.38 -22.74 10.74
N ILE A 254 9.46 -21.92 10.25
CA ILE A 254 8.92 -22.02 8.88
C ILE A 254 10.06 -21.86 7.87
N PHE A 255 10.93 -20.86 8.06
CA PHE A 255 12.06 -20.62 7.17
C PHE A 255 13.03 -21.82 7.11
N ASN A 256 13.28 -22.48 8.24
CA ASN A 256 14.19 -23.62 8.30
C ASN A 256 13.59 -24.92 7.74
N THR A 257 12.27 -25.08 7.78
CA THR A 257 11.57 -26.30 7.32
C THR A 257 11.27 -26.29 5.82
N VAL A 258 11.10 -25.11 5.21
CA VAL A 258 10.76 -24.97 3.78
C VAL A 258 11.99 -24.98 2.86
N LYS A 259 11.75 -25.32 1.59
CA LYS A 259 12.77 -25.25 0.54
C LYS A 259 13.04 -23.78 0.16
N ARG A 260 14.23 -23.28 0.48
CA ARG A 260 14.63 -21.85 0.35
C ARG A 260 15.27 -21.52 -1.00
N ASN A 261 14.56 -21.83 -2.09
CA ASN A 261 15.08 -21.71 -3.46
C ASN A 261 15.04 -20.30 -4.06
N HIS A 262 14.31 -19.36 -3.46
CA HIS A 262 14.05 -18.05 -4.04
C HIS A 262 14.51 -16.93 -3.11
N VAL A 263 15.15 -15.90 -3.68
CA VAL A 263 15.70 -14.75 -2.96
C VAL A 263 14.66 -14.04 -2.08
N SER A 264 13.39 -14.02 -2.51
CA SER A 264 12.30 -13.40 -1.75
C SER A 264 12.12 -14.00 -0.35
N THR A 265 12.28 -15.32 -0.19
CA THR A 265 12.13 -15.99 1.12
C THR A 265 13.25 -15.58 2.08
N TRP A 266 14.47 -15.42 1.57
CA TRP A 266 15.62 -14.91 2.33
C TRP A 266 15.42 -13.44 2.70
N ASN A 267 15.01 -12.60 1.74
CA ASN A 267 14.73 -11.18 1.96
C ASN A 267 13.65 -10.96 3.01
N THR A 268 12.57 -11.74 2.98
CA THR A 268 11.52 -11.68 4.00
C THR A 268 12.06 -12.03 5.38
N MET A 269 12.86 -13.10 5.51
CA MET A 269 13.42 -13.50 6.80
C MET A 269 14.45 -12.50 7.33
N ILE A 270 15.35 -11.98 6.48
CA ILE A 270 16.31 -10.92 6.82
C ILE A 270 15.58 -9.67 7.30
N GLY A 271 14.58 -9.20 6.53
CA GLY A 271 13.77 -8.04 6.91
C GLY A 271 12.97 -8.26 8.20
N SER A 272 12.52 -9.49 8.44
CA SER A 272 11.82 -9.86 9.68
C SER A 272 12.75 -9.79 10.90
N LEU A 273 13.95 -10.36 10.81
CA LEU A 273 14.96 -10.26 11.88
C LEU A 273 15.36 -8.79 12.12
N ALA A 274 15.54 -8.01 11.04
CA ALA A 274 15.83 -6.58 11.11
C ALA A 274 14.76 -5.78 11.86
N ALA A 275 13.47 -6.07 11.60
CA ALA A 275 12.35 -5.45 12.28
C ALA A 275 12.25 -5.86 13.76
N HIS A 276 12.84 -6.99 14.15
CA HIS A 276 12.91 -7.46 15.54
C HIS A 276 14.19 -7.03 16.28
N GLY A 277 15.08 -6.26 15.63
CA GLY A 277 16.34 -5.80 16.23
C GLY A 277 17.39 -6.90 16.36
N LEU A 278 17.25 -8.01 15.62
CA LEU A 278 18.15 -9.16 15.65
C LEU A 278 19.28 -9.01 14.63
N GLY A 279 20.05 -7.93 14.74
CA GLY A 279 21.08 -7.55 13.78
C GLY A 279 22.17 -8.61 13.59
N SER A 280 22.63 -9.26 14.66
CA SER A 280 23.63 -10.33 14.59
C SER A 280 23.12 -11.55 13.82
N ASP A 281 21.85 -11.92 14.01
CA ASP A 281 21.23 -13.03 13.27
C ASP A 281 21.07 -12.70 11.78
N VAL A 282 20.83 -11.42 11.44
CA VAL A 282 20.82 -10.94 10.06
C VAL A 282 22.18 -11.18 9.38
N VAL A 283 23.29 -10.84 10.05
CA VAL A 283 24.64 -11.07 9.50
C VAL A 283 24.89 -12.55 9.25
N ILE A 284 24.52 -13.41 10.22
CA ILE A 284 24.66 -14.87 10.09
C ILE A 284 23.81 -15.39 8.93
N LEU A 285 22.56 -14.93 8.83
CA LEU A 285 21.63 -15.37 7.79
C LEU A 285 22.09 -14.93 6.39
N PHE A 286 22.65 -13.74 6.26
CA PHE A 286 23.21 -13.26 4.99
C PHE A 286 24.40 -14.12 4.53
N ARG A 287 25.32 -14.47 5.44
CA ARG A 287 26.39 -15.42 5.10
C ARG A 287 25.82 -16.76 4.68
N ARG A 288 24.80 -17.27 5.37
CA ARG A 288 24.13 -18.53 4.99
C ARG A 288 23.49 -18.46 3.60
N MET A 289 22.96 -17.29 3.22
CA MET A 289 22.43 -17.02 1.88
C MET A 289 23.53 -17.12 0.81
N GLU A 290 24.68 -16.49 1.06
CA GLU A 290 25.86 -16.56 0.18
C GLU A 290 26.35 -18.02 0.01
N HIS A 291 26.49 -18.77 1.11
CA HIS A 291 26.90 -20.18 1.07
C HIS A 291 25.90 -21.09 0.36
N ALA A 292 24.61 -20.73 0.38
CA ALA A 292 23.58 -21.45 -0.35
C ALA A 292 23.57 -21.12 -1.86
N GLY A 293 24.45 -20.24 -2.33
CA GLY A 293 24.53 -19.83 -3.73
C GLY A 293 23.35 -18.96 -4.20
N VAL A 294 22.59 -18.38 -3.26
CA VAL A 294 21.46 -17.50 -3.59
C VAL A 294 21.99 -16.09 -3.78
N VAL A 295 21.84 -15.55 -4.99
CA VAL A 295 22.34 -14.22 -5.35
C VAL A 295 21.52 -13.13 -4.64
N PRO A 296 22.15 -12.26 -3.83
CA PRO A 296 21.50 -11.09 -3.24
C PRO A 296 21.01 -10.10 -4.29
N ASP A 297 19.88 -9.46 -4.03
CA ASP A 297 19.32 -8.40 -4.86
C ASP A 297 19.24 -7.08 -4.09
N GLY A 298 18.76 -6.01 -4.73
CA GLY A 298 18.60 -4.72 -4.05
C GLY A 298 17.68 -4.79 -2.83
N VAL A 299 16.65 -5.65 -2.85
CA VAL A 299 15.76 -5.82 -1.71
C VAL A 299 16.50 -6.48 -0.54
N THR A 300 17.45 -7.39 -0.80
CA THR A 300 18.36 -7.93 0.22
C THR A 300 19.13 -6.79 0.91
N PHE A 301 19.75 -5.91 0.14
CA PHE A 301 20.57 -4.82 0.69
C PHE A 301 19.76 -3.76 1.43
N VAL A 302 18.54 -3.44 1.01
CA VAL A 302 17.63 -2.60 1.82
C VAL A 302 17.38 -3.23 3.18
N ALA A 303 17.13 -4.55 3.23
CA ALA A 303 16.85 -5.25 4.49
C ALA A 303 18.09 -5.33 5.40
N LEU A 304 19.28 -5.53 4.85
CA LEU A 304 20.56 -5.50 5.58
C LEU A 304 20.81 -4.11 6.19
N LEU A 305 20.70 -3.05 5.38
CA LEU A 305 20.92 -1.68 5.85
C LEU A 305 19.87 -1.26 6.89
N ALA A 306 18.62 -1.68 6.74
CA ALA A 306 17.59 -1.47 7.76
C ALA A 306 17.94 -2.17 9.08
N ALA A 307 18.48 -3.40 9.03
CA ALA A 307 18.96 -4.10 10.23
C ALA A 307 20.08 -3.31 10.91
N CYS A 308 21.02 -2.79 10.13
CA CYS A 308 22.11 -1.97 10.65
C CYS A 308 21.61 -0.69 11.30
N SER A 309 20.65 0.00 10.65
CA SER A 309 20.02 1.21 11.20
C SER A 309 19.37 0.95 12.56
N HIS A 310 18.61 -0.14 12.67
CA HIS A 310 17.89 -0.48 13.89
C HIS A 310 18.78 -0.98 15.03
N CYS A 311 19.97 -1.52 14.71
CA CYS A 311 20.88 -2.12 15.68
C CYS A 311 22.14 -1.29 15.94
N GLY A 312 22.29 -0.13 15.29
CA GLY A 312 23.48 0.73 15.41
C GLY A 312 24.76 0.15 14.77
N MET A 313 24.64 -0.74 13.79
CA MET A 313 25.78 -1.43 13.15
C MET A 313 26.34 -0.59 11.98
N VAL A 314 26.93 0.55 12.29
CA VAL A 314 27.37 1.55 11.28
C VAL A 314 28.44 0.98 10.35
N GLU A 315 29.40 0.23 10.86
CA GLU A 315 30.50 -0.30 10.04
C GLU A 315 30.03 -1.40 9.10
N GLU A 316 29.16 -2.28 9.57
CA GLU A 316 28.50 -3.28 8.74
C GLU A 316 27.65 -2.60 7.65
N ALA A 317 26.96 -1.50 7.98
CA ALA A 317 26.22 -0.74 6.97
C ALA A 317 27.13 -0.21 5.86
N ARG A 318 28.28 0.38 6.20
CA ARG A 318 29.28 0.84 5.22
C ARG A 318 29.76 -0.32 4.34
N GLN A 319 30.12 -1.44 4.96
CA GLN A 319 30.59 -2.64 4.25
C GLN A 319 29.52 -3.18 3.29
N TYR A 320 28.25 -3.28 3.71
CA TYR A 320 27.17 -3.74 2.84
C TYR A 320 26.88 -2.76 1.72
N PHE A 321 26.89 -1.45 1.98
CA PHE A 321 26.65 -0.42 0.97
C PHE A 321 27.72 -0.43 -0.13
N GLU A 322 28.99 -0.59 0.27
CA GLU A 322 30.11 -0.73 -0.66
C GLU A 322 30.04 -2.06 -1.43
N ALA A 323 29.86 -3.18 -0.72
CA ALA A 323 29.77 -4.51 -1.32
C ALA A 323 28.64 -4.62 -2.35
N MET A 324 27.49 -3.97 -2.10
CA MET A 324 26.37 -3.90 -3.04
C MET A 324 26.81 -3.42 -4.43
N THR A 325 27.64 -2.37 -4.48
CA THR A 325 28.11 -1.79 -5.74
C THR A 325 29.33 -2.55 -6.29
N MET A 326 30.30 -2.84 -5.43
CA MET A 326 31.60 -3.38 -5.84
C MET A 326 31.59 -4.88 -6.11
N LYS A 327 30.89 -5.67 -5.28
CA LYS A 327 30.84 -7.14 -5.36
C LYS A 327 29.62 -7.64 -6.13
N TYR A 328 28.46 -7.00 -5.93
CA TYR A 328 27.18 -7.47 -6.48
C TYR A 328 26.70 -6.67 -7.70
N HIS A 329 27.39 -5.57 -8.05
CA HIS A 329 27.06 -4.71 -9.18
C HIS A 329 25.61 -4.20 -9.17
N ILE A 330 25.06 -3.98 -7.97
CA ILE A 330 23.72 -3.43 -7.77
C ILE A 330 23.86 -1.91 -7.63
N THR A 331 23.21 -1.17 -8.52
CA THR A 331 23.16 0.29 -8.44
C THR A 331 22.34 0.75 -7.24
N PRO A 332 22.87 1.60 -6.35
CA PRO A 332 22.12 2.21 -5.27
C PRO A 332 20.87 2.94 -5.79
N LYS A 333 19.77 2.82 -5.03
CA LYS A 333 18.46 3.44 -5.30
C LYS A 333 18.07 4.25 -4.08
N VAL A 334 16.99 5.02 -4.19
CA VAL A 334 16.50 5.89 -3.10
C VAL A 334 16.34 5.12 -1.80
N GLU A 335 15.86 3.88 -1.86
CA GLU A 335 15.65 3.03 -0.68
C GLU A 335 16.97 2.64 0.02
N HIS A 336 18.02 2.36 -0.77
CA HIS A 336 19.36 2.04 -0.24
C HIS A 336 19.98 3.26 0.46
N TYR A 337 19.92 4.42 -0.20
CA TYR A 337 20.40 5.68 0.39
C TYR A 337 19.58 6.06 1.62
N GLY A 338 18.26 5.90 1.58
CA GLY A 338 17.37 6.12 2.74
C GLY A 338 17.78 5.33 3.97
N ALA A 339 18.05 4.04 3.81
CA ALA A 339 18.48 3.20 4.93
C ALA A 339 19.88 3.59 5.44
N MET A 340 20.81 3.93 4.56
CA MET A 340 22.17 4.36 4.94
C MET A 340 22.14 5.73 5.67
N VAL A 341 21.39 6.69 5.14
CA VAL A 341 21.19 8.00 5.77
C VAL A 341 20.53 7.85 7.13
N ASP A 342 19.50 7.00 7.27
CA ASP A 342 18.87 6.72 8.56
C ASP A 342 19.86 6.12 9.57
N THR A 343 20.73 5.19 9.13
CA THR A 343 21.80 4.61 9.96
C THR A 343 22.77 5.69 10.47
N LEU A 344 23.31 6.51 9.57
CA LEU A 344 24.25 7.59 9.92
C LEU A 344 23.58 8.66 10.80
N SER A 345 22.33 9.00 10.48
CA SER A 345 21.50 9.97 11.22
C SER A 345 21.28 9.51 12.66
N ARG A 346 20.96 8.23 12.88
CA ARG A 346 20.79 7.64 14.23
C ARG A 346 22.10 7.49 15.01
N ALA A 347 23.23 7.45 14.32
CA ALA A 347 24.55 7.41 14.93
C ALA A 347 25.10 8.81 15.27
N GLY A 348 24.41 9.88 14.88
CA GLY A 348 24.88 11.26 15.06
C GLY A 348 25.92 11.73 14.03
N LEU A 349 26.17 10.94 12.99
CA LEU A 349 27.13 11.25 11.92
C LEU A 349 26.47 12.14 10.84
N LEU A 350 25.98 13.31 11.27
CA LEU A 350 25.15 14.20 10.44
C LEU A 350 25.89 14.76 9.22
N ASP A 351 27.17 15.12 9.35
CA ASP A 351 27.96 15.62 8.22
C ASP A 351 28.13 14.53 7.14
N GLU A 352 28.41 13.29 7.54
CA GLU A 352 28.52 12.14 6.61
C GLU A 352 27.17 11.86 5.95
N ALA A 353 26.08 11.88 6.72
CA ALA A 353 24.74 11.68 6.21
C ALA A 353 24.36 12.75 5.16
N TYR A 354 24.67 14.02 5.43
CA TYR A 354 24.41 15.13 4.51
C TYR A 354 25.26 15.05 3.23
N ASN A 355 26.54 14.69 3.36
CA ASN A 355 27.43 14.47 2.22
C ASN A 355 26.95 13.31 1.34
N LEU A 356 26.44 12.24 1.96
CA LEU A 356 25.85 11.12 1.23
C LEU A 356 24.62 11.57 0.42
N VAL A 357 23.71 12.35 1.03
CA VAL A 357 22.54 12.89 0.34
C VAL A 357 22.93 13.80 -0.83
N SER A 358 23.96 14.62 -0.64
CA SER A 358 24.47 15.54 -1.65
C SER A 358 25.14 14.84 -2.83
N SER A 359 25.67 13.63 -2.62
CA SER A 359 26.36 12.82 -3.64
C SER A 359 25.46 11.77 -4.31
N MET A 360 24.17 11.72 -3.97
CA MET A 360 23.23 10.76 -4.55
C MET A 360 23.06 10.98 -6.06
N ALA A 361 23.14 9.90 -6.83
CA ALA A 361 22.83 9.91 -8.26
C ALA A 361 21.31 9.99 -8.55
N VAL A 362 20.48 9.90 -7.51
CA VAL A 362 19.02 9.91 -7.61
C VAL A 362 18.47 11.01 -6.71
N LYS A 363 17.36 11.65 -7.11
CA LYS A 363 16.73 12.68 -6.29
C LYS A 363 16.32 12.11 -4.92
N PRO A 364 16.75 12.72 -3.80
CA PRO A 364 16.33 12.28 -2.47
C PRO A 364 14.82 12.45 -2.29
N ASP A 365 14.20 11.47 -1.64
CA ASP A 365 12.77 11.51 -1.33
C ASP A 365 12.50 12.16 0.04
N ALA A 366 11.21 12.33 0.36
CA ALA A 366 10.80 12.89 1.64
C ALA A 366 11.19 12.02 2.85
N VAL A 367 11.48 10.72 2.67
CA VAL A 367 11.87 9.83 3.76
C VAL A 367 13.30 10.13 4.20
N ILE A 368 14.23 10.29 3.24
CA ILE A 368 15.62 10.65 3.49
C ILE A 368 15.71 11.99 4.25
N TRP A 369 15.02 13.02 3.75
CA TRP A 369 15.04 14.33 4.40
C TRP A 369 14.40 14.30 5.78
N ARG A 370 13.34 13.51 6.00
CA ARG A 370 12.77 13.30 7.34
C ARG A 370 13.74 12.64 8.31
N ALA A 371 14.54 11.66 7.86
CA ALA A 371 15.52 10.99 8.70
C ALA A 371 16.59 11.98 9.19
N LEU A 372 17.17 12.76 8.26
CA LEU A 372 18.11 13.84 8.60
C LEU A 372 17.49 14.89 9.53
N LEU A 373 16.30 15.37 9.19
CA LEU A 373 15.60 16.38 9.99
C LEU A 373 15.32 15.89 11.42
N SER A 374 14.94 14.61 11.58
CA SER A 374 14.75 13.99 12.89
C SER A 374 16.05 13.88 13.69
N ALA A 375 17.19 13.66 13.03
CA ALA A 375 18.49 13.59 13.68
C ALA A 375 19.04 14.98 14.04
N CYS A 376 18.85 15.99 13.18
CA CYS A 376 19.14 17.40 13.52
C CYS A 376 18.45 17.81 14.83
N ARG A 377 17.18 17.41 15.01
CA ARG A 377 16.44 17.61 16.27
C ARG A 377 17.10 16.91 17.46
N ARG A 378 17.47 15.63 17.29
CA ARG A 378 18.01 14.79 18.36
C ARG A 378 19.37 15.26 18.85
N TYR A 379 20.23 15.67 17.94
CA TYR A 379 21.60 16.11 18.24
C TYR A 379 21.73 17.64 18.33
N HIS A 380 20.59 18.35 18.39
CA HIS A 380 20.52 19.81 18.48
C HIS A 380 21.37 20.54 17.43
N GLN A 381 21.42 20.01 16.20
CA GLN A 381 22.19 20.61 15.11
C GLN A 381 21.33 21.50 14.20
N THR A 382 21.69 22.78 14.15
CA THR A 382 20.97 23.82 13.40
C THR A 382 21.44 23.92 11.95
N LYS A 383 22.72 23.63 11.68
CA LYS A 383 23.38 23.82 10.37
C LYS A 383 22.64 23.15 9.20
N PHE A 384 22.18 21.91 9.40
CA PHE A 384 21.50 21.14 8.36
C PHE A 384 19.97 21.24 8.45
N GLY A 385 19.43 21.77 9.56
CA GLY A 385 18.00 21.93 9.79
C GLY A 385 17.34 22.75 8.69
N ASP A 386 17.80 23.99 8.48
CA ASP A 386 17.21 24.89 7.48
C ASP A 386 17.25 24.31 6.06
N VAL A 387 18.38 23.70 5.67
CA VAL A 387 18.54 23.06 4.35
C VAL A 387 17.58 21.88 4.18
N THR A 388 17.46 21.01 5.19
CA THR A 388 16.51 19.89 5.14
C THR A 388 15.07 20.34 5.04
N ILE A 389 14.73 21.49 5.64
CA ILE A 389 13.39 22.05 5.63
C ILE A 389 13.00 22.55 4.23
N GLU A 390 13.88 23.29 3.56
CA GLU A 390 13.63 23.80 2.20
C GLU A 390 13.37 22.65 1.19
N GLN A 391 13.99 21.49 1.41
CA GLN A 391 13.84 20.33 0.54
C GLN A 391 12.61 19.46 0.84
N ILE A 392 12.02 19.58 2.03
CA ILE A 392 10.78 18.89 2.37
C ILE A 392 9.60 19.67 1.79
N ALA A 393 9.20 19.31 0.57
CA ALA A 393 7.86 19.60 0.10
C ALA A 393 6.88 18.89 1.05
N CYS A 394 6.23 19.62 1.96
CA CYS A 394 5.30 19.04 2.93
C CYS A 394 4.14 18.34 2.18
N GLN A 395 4.16 17.01 2.15
CA GLN A 395 3.17 16.19 1.45
C GLN A 395 2.26 15.43 2.43
N GLY A 396 2.73 15.09 3.63
CA GLY A 396 1.98 14.33 4.64
C GLY A 396 1.82 15.04 5.99
N SER A 397 0.85 14.59 6.80
CA SER A 397 0.57 15.20 8.11
C SER A 397 1.71 15.06 9.14
N GLY A 398 2.55 14.03 8.99
CA GLY A 398 3.73 13.80 9.83
C GLY A 398 4.83 14.85 9.58
N ASP A 399 4.98 15.29 8.34
CA ASP A 399 6.01 16.26 7.92
C ASP A 399 5.77 17.61 8.60
N TYR A 400 4.53 18.09 8.58
CA TYR A 400 4.11 19.32 9.28
C TYR A 400 4.34 19.24 10.78
N THR A 401 4.08 18.07 11.40
CA THR A 401 4.27 17.89 12.84
C THR A 401 5.76 17.89 13.21
N LEU A 402 6.58 17.19 12.42
CA LEU A 402 8.04 17.15 12.62
C LEU A 402 8.65 18.55 12.44
N LEU A 403 8.24 19.27 11.40
CA LEU A 403 8.73 20.60 11.07
C LEU A 403 8.37 21.63 12.16
N SER A 404 7.10 21.64 12.58
CA SER A 404 6.64 22.51 13.69
C SER A 404 7.42 22.24 14.98
N ASN A 405 7.61 20.96 15.33
CA ASN A 405 8.36 20.60 16.54
C ASN A 405 9.82 21.07 16.48
N ILE A 406 10.44 21.07 15.31
CA ILE A 406 11.83 21.51 15.15
C ILE A 406 11.94 23.02 15.27
N TYR A 407 11.07 23.77 14.59
CA TYR A 407 11.00 25.22 14.74
C TYR A 407 10.76 25.63 16.20
N SER A 408 9.87 24.93 16.89
CA SER A 408 9.66 25.10 18.33
C SER A 408 10.92 24.78 19.15
N SER A 409 11.66 23.71 18.84
CA SER A 409 12.88 23.33 19.57
C SER A 409 14.04 24.32 19.42
N ILE A 410 14.06 25.09 18.32
CA ILE A 410 15.06 26.14 18.05
C ILE A 410 14.53 27.55 18.32
N ASN A 411 13.43 27.67 19.07
CA ASN A 411 12.77 28.93 19.44
C ASN A 411 12.26 29.80 18.26
N ARG A 412 12.07 29.24 17.07
CA ARG A 412 11.49 29.90 15.89
C ARG A 412 9.97 29.69 15.83
N TRP A 413 9.26 30.28 16.77
CA TRP A 413 7.83 30.02 16.98
C TRP A 413 6.94 30.52 15.82
N ASP A 414 7.29 31.65 15.22
CA ASP A 414 6.54 32.23 14.09
C ASP A 414 6.51 31.29 12.88
N ASP A 415 7.67 30.67 12.57
CA ASP A 415 7.79 29.68 11.51
C ASP A 415 6.96 28.41 11.83
N SER A 416 6.93 27.99 13.10
CA SER A 416 6.09 26.87 13.56
C SER A 416 4.59 27.14 13.34
N GLU A 417 4.14 28.37 13.58
CA GLU A 417 2.74 28.77 13.34
C GLU A 417 2.40 28.80 11.85
N GLU A 418 3.31 29.30 11.01
CA GLU A 418 3.13 29.34 9.55
C GLU A 418 2.98 27.93 8.95
N VAL A 419 3.75 26.96 9.45
CA VAL A 419 3.62 25.53 9.10
C VAL A 419 2.23 25.00 9.41
N TRP A 420 1.63 25.39 10.54
CA TRP A 420 0.25 25.01 10.87
C TRP A 420 -0.79 25.70 9.99
N LYS A 421 -0.58 26.96 9.60
CA LYS A 421 -1.44 27.70 8.67
C LYS A 421 -1.46 27.01 7.30
N GLU A 422 -0.29 26.66 6.76
CA GLU A 422 -0.17 25.98 5.48
C GLU A 422 -0.82 24.58 5.51
N ARG A 423 -0.66 23.83 6.61
CA ARG A 423 -1.35 22.53 6.79
C ARG A 423 -2.88 22.67 6.71
N LYS A 424 -3.45 23.69 7.38
CA LYS A 424 -4.89 23.98 7.36
C LYS A 424 -5.36 24.35 5.95
N LYS A 425 -4.60 25.21 5.26
CA LYS A 425 -4.86 25.62 3.87
C LYS A 425 -4.92 24.41 2.92
N ARG A 426 -4.01 23.45 3.06
CA ARG A 426 -3.99 22.21 2.27
C ARG A 426 -4.97 21.13 2.75
N LYS A 427 -5.79 21.39 3.76
CA LYS A 427 -6.78 20.46 4.34
C LYS A 427 -6.19 19.08 4.73
N VAL A 428 -4.91 19.05 5.14
CA VAL A 428 -4.22 17.80 5.51
C VAL A 428 -4.66 17.35 6.91
N ARG A 429 -5.40 16.24 6.99
CA ARG A 429 -5.86 15.64 8.26
C ARG A 429 -4.70 15.00 9.02
N LYS A 430 -4.62 15.23 10.34
CA LYS A 430 -3.64 14.61 11.24
C LYS A 430 -4.01 13.13 11.43
N ILE A 431 -3.07 12.23 11.16
CA ILE A 431 -3.22 10.82 11.53
C ILE A 431 -3.19 10.75 13.05
N LYS A 432 -4.27 10.25 13.67
CA LYS A 432 -4.33 10.07 15.12
C LYS A 432 -3.52 8.83 15.51
N GLY A 433 -2.77 8.93 16.61
CA GLY A 433 -2.13 7.77 17.23
C GLY A 433 -3.20 6.82 17.75
N LEU A 434 -3.09 5.56 17.36
CA LEU A 434 -3.95 4.47 17.77
C LEU A 434 -3.05 3.35 18.24
N SER A 435 -3.30 2.87 19.46
CA SER A 435 -2.67 1.66 19.97
C SER A 435 -3.75 0.60 20.20
N TRP A 436 -3.43 -0.65 19.99
CA TRP A 436 -4.39 -1.74 20.20
C TRP A 436 -3.70 -2.99 20.75
N VAL A 437 -4.52 -3.82 21.36
CA VAL A 437 -4.12 -5.10 21.94
C VAL A 437 -5.13 -6.17 21.55
N GLU A 438 -4.66 -7.41 21.47
CA GLU A 438 -5.51 -8.57 21.20
C GLU A 438 -5.59 -9.41 22.49
N LEU A 439 -6.79 -9.54 23.05
CA LEU A 439 -7.03 -10.30 24.27
C LEU A 439 -8.33 -11.11 24.11
N GLY A 440 -8.28 -12.42 24.40
CA GLY A 440 -9.46 -13.29 24.31
C GLY A 440 -10.12 -13.32 22.92
N GLY A 441 -9.33 -13.19 21.85
CA GLY A 441 -9.83 -13.14 20.46
C GLY A 441 -10.50 -11.82 20.06
N SER A 442 -10.52 -10.82 20.94
CA SER A 442 -11.05 -9.48 20.68
C SER A 442 -9.91 -8.45 20.58
N THR A 443 -10.07 -7.48 19.67
CA THR A 443 -9.14 -6.35 19.54
C THR A 443 -9.67 -5.14 20.31
N HIS A 444 -8.89 -4.65 21.27
CA HIS A 444 -9.21 -3.46 22.06
C HIS A 444 -8.35 -2.30 21.58
N GLU A 445 -8.98 -1.21 21.15
CA GLU A 445 -8.35 -0.05 20.55
C GLU A 445 -8.39 1.15 21.50
N PHE A 446 -7.28 1.90 21.56
CA PHE A 446 -7.12 3.05 22.45
C PHE A 446 -6.59 4.25 21.68
N LYS A 447 -7.25 5.39 21.87
CA LYS A 447 -6.74 6.70 21.45
C LYS A 447 -6.17 7.44 22.66
N ALA A 448 -5.37 8.47 22.41
CA ALA A 448 -4.92 9.33 23.50
C ALA A 448 -6.13 9.97 24.19
N GLY A 449 -6.20 9.87 25.52
CA GLY A 449 -7.33 10.37 26.33
C GLY A 449 -8.66 9.62 26.13
N ASP A 450 -8.64 8.39 25.60
CA ASP A 450 -9.86 7.63 25.29
C ASP A 450 -10.58 7.13 26.53
N ARG A 451 -11.86 7.50 26.65
CA ARG A 451 -12.78 7.04 27.70
C ARG A 451 -13.97 6.22 27.17
N SER A 452 -13.92 5.79 25.91
CA SER A 452 -15.01 5.02 25.30
C SER A 452 -15.02 3.53 25.68
N HIS A 453 -13.93 3.04 26.26
CA HIS A 453 -13.80 1.64 26.66
C HIS A 453 -14.66 1.33 27.90
N PRO A 454 -15.36 0.18 27.98
CA PRO A 454 -16.19 -0.18 29.14
C PRO A 454 -15.44 -0.15 30.48
N ASP A 455 -14.20 -0.63 30.48
CA ASP A 455 -13.32 -0.64 31.68
C ASP A 455 -12.53 0.68 31.87
N SER A 456 -12.96 1.82 31.31
CA SER A 456 -12.14 3.04 31.27
C SER A 456 -11.65 3.47 32.66
N ASP A 457 -12.52 3.52 33.66
CA ASP A 457 -12.13 4.00 35.00
C ASP A 457 -11.07 3.12 35.66
N ASP A 458 -11.17 1.80 35.46
CA ASP A 458 -10.18 0.83 35.96
C ASP A 458 -8.84 0.97 35.26
N ILE A 459 -8.85 1.15 33.93
CA ILE A 459 -7.64 1.36 33.13
C ILE A 459 -6.91 2.62 33.61
N TYR A 460 -7.63 3.71 33.83
CA TYR A 460 -7.03 4.98 34.29
C TYR A 460 -6.47 4.87 35.71
N ARG A 461 -7.14 4.13 36.60
CA ARG A 461 -6.63 3.84 37.94
C ARG A 461 -5.34 3.03 37.91
N VAL A 462 -5.26 2.00 37.06
CA VAL A 462 -4.02 1.23 36.86
C VAL A 462 -2.93 2.12 36.27
N LEU A 463 -3.26 2.91 35.25
CA LEU A 463 -2.31 3.82 34.60
C LEU A 463 -1.73 4.84 35.59
N HIS A 464 -2.55 5.41 36.47
CA HIS A 464 -2.08 6.30 37.52
C HIS A 464 -1.07 5.61 38.44
N GLY A 465 -1.43 4.45 38.98
CA GLY A 465 -0.53 3.69 39.87
C GLY A 465 0.77 3.24 39.18
N LEU A 466 0.72 2.90 37.89
CA LEU A 466 1.94 2.63 37.11
C LEU A 466 2.79 3.88 36.93
N SER A 467 2.16 5.04 36.70
CA SER A 467 2.87 6.30 36.49
C SER A 467 3.56 6.79 37.77
N GLU A 468 2.92 6.63 38.93
CA GLU A 468 3.54 6.91 40.24
C GLU A 468 4.76 6.01 40.49
N LYS A 469 4.64 4.71 40.21
CA LYS A 469 5.76 3.78 40.33
C LYS A 469 6.90 4.10 39.37
N ALA A 470 6.58 4.50 38.13
CA ALA A 470 7.59 4.91 37.17
C ALA A 470 8.36 6.14 37.68
N LYS A 471 7.66 7.16 38.20
CA LYS A 471 8.28 8.36 38.77
C LYS A 471 9.17 8.02 39.97
N ALA A 472 8.74 7.10 40.82
CA ALA A 472 9.55 6.62 41.95
C ALA A 472 10.86 5.93 41.52
N GLU A 473 10.87 5.28 40.36
CA GLU A 473 12.06 4.67 39.73
C GLU A 473 12.89 5.66 38.89
N GLY A 474 12.54 6.96 38.89
CA GLY A 474 13.30 8.01 38.23
C GLY A 474 12.81 8.39 36.82
N TYR A 475 11.62 7.97 36.40
CA TYR A 475 11.01 8.44 35.16
C TYR A 475 10.67 9.93 35.23
N THR A 476 11.16 10.71 34.27
CA THR A 476 10.79 12.12 34.07
C THR A 476 10.13 12.32 32.70
N PRO A 477 8.89 12.85 32.65
CA PRO A 477 8.21 13.14 31.39
C PRO A 477 9.00 14.14 30.54
N SER A 478 9.12 13.87 29.23
CA SER A 478 9.83 14.77 28.32
C SER A 478 8.95 15.96 27.90
N ILE A 479 9.00 17.06 28.67
CA ILE A 479 8.12 18.24 28.52
C ILE A 479 8.51 19.15 27.33
N ASP A 480 9.71 18.96 26.75
CA ASP A 480 10.27 19.77 25.66
C ASP A 480 9.46 19.73 24.35
N LEU A 481 8.50 18.81 24.24
CA LEU A 481 7.77 18.48 23.01
C LEU A 481 6.35 19.02 22.93
N VAL A 482 5.87 19.75 23.94
CA VAL A 482 4.50 20.28 23.96
C VAL A 482 4.51 21.80 23.77
N THR A 483 3.58 22.33 22.97
CA THR A 483 3.46 23.74 22.57
C THR A 483 3.32 24.70 23.77
N LYS A 484 3.80 25.95 23.63
CA LYS A 484 3.82 27.01 24.69
C LYS A 484 2.46 27.46 25.24
N ASP A 485 1.35 27.12 24.58
CA ASP A 485 0.02 27.56 25.02
C ASP A 485 -0.59 26.71 26.15
N VAL A 486 0.20 25.84 26.76
CA VAL A 486 -0.25 24.79 27.69
C VAL A 486 0.74 24.74 28.85
N THR A 487 0.25 24.81 30.10
CA THR A 487 1.11 24.86 31.29
C THR A 487 1.94 23.57 31.42
N PRO A 488 3.13 23.57 32.06
CA PRO A 488 3.93 22.36 32.28
C PRO A 488 3.13 21.16 32.80
N GLU A 489 2.15 21.43 33.66
CA GLU A 489 1.23 20.47 34.25
C GLU A 489 0.26 19.90 33.21
N GLU A 490 -0.36 20.74 32.36
CA GLU A 490 -1.22 20.29 31.26
C GLU A 490 -0.42 19.56 30.16
N ARG A 491 0.87 19.87 29.99
CA ARG A 491 1.78 19.15 29.08
C ARG A 491 2.08 17.75 29.58
N GLU A 492 2.35 17.62 30.87
CA GLU A 492 2.54 16.33 31.54
C GLU A 492 1.25 15.49 31.53
N GLU A 493 0.09 16.12 31.71
CA GLU A 493 -1.21 15.47 31.62
C GLU A 493 -1.47 14.92 30.20
N ASN A 494 -1.13 15.69 29.16
CA ASN A 494 -1.22 15.23 27.77
C ASN A 494 -0.32 14.01 27.47
N LEU A 495 0.89 13.97 28.05
CA LEU A 495 1.82 12.83 27.91
C LEU A 495 1.39 11.61 28.74
N SER A 496 0.65 11.82 29.82
CA SER A 496 0.21 10.77 30.73
C SER A 496 -0.83 9.86 30.08
N PHE A 497 -1.66 10.39 29.18
CA PHE A 497 -2.77 9.66 28.56
C PHE A 497 -2.51 9.25 27.11
N HIS A 498 -1.27 8.94 26.76
CA HIS A 498 -0.94 8.38 25.46
C HIS A 498 -1.57 7.00 25.24
N SER A 499 -1.93 6.72 23.98
CA SER A 499 -2.59 5.47 23.58
C SER A 499 -1.82 4.22 24.00
N GLU A 500 -0.48 4.27 23.96
CA GLU A 500 0.40 3.17 24.35
C GLU A 500 0.28 2.85 25.83
N LYS A 501 0.27 3.88 26.67
CA LYS A 501 0.20 3.74 28.12
C LYS A 501 -1.16 3.17 28.53
N LEU A 502 -2.24 3.64 27.90
CA LEU A 502 -3.60 3.08 28.08
C LEU A 502 -3.67 1.60 27.68
N ALA A 503 -3.10 1.25 26.53
CA ALA A 503 -3.05 -0.13 26.06
C ALA A 503 -2.26 -1.07 27.00
N VAL A 504 -1.10 -0.62 27.49
CA VAL A 504 -0.30 -1.35 28.50
C VAL A 504 -1.10 -1.51 29.79
N ALA A 505 -1.70 -0.42 30.31
CA ALA A 505 -2.49 -0.45 31.53
C ALA A 505 -3.68 -1.42 31.45
N TYR A 506 -4.37 -1.46 30.31
CA TYR A 506 -5.46 -2.41 30.09
C TYR A 506 -4.99 -3.87 30.13
N ILE A 507 -3.85 -4.20 29.50
CA ILE A 507 -3.33 -5.59 29.57
C ILE A 507 -2.89 -5.92 30.99
N VAL A 508 -2.24 -4.99 31.71
CA VAL A 508 -1.88 -5.19 33.12
C VAL A 508 -3.13 -5.46 33.97
N LEU A 509 -4.23 -4.73 33.72
CA LEU A 509 -5.50 -4.93 34.41
C LEU A 509 -6.10 -6.33 34.17
N LYS A 510 -6.00 -6.84 32.93
CA LYS A 510 -6.69 -8.08 32.53
C LYS A 510 -5.83 -9.35 32.62
N THR A 511 -4.53 -9.24 32.88
CA THR A 511 -3.61 -10.39 32.87
C THR A 511 -2.84 -10.53 34.17
N GLY A 512 -2.54 -11.76 34.54
CA GLY A 512 -1.78 -12.06 35.75
C GLY A 512 -0.29 -11.68 35.65
N PRO A 513 0.40 -11.57 36.81
CA PRO A 513 1.85 -11.38 36.87
C PRO A 513 2.60 -12.40 36.00
N GLY A 514 3.73 -11.99 35.40
CA GLY A 514 4.57 -12.84 34.54
C GLY A 514 4.08 -13.04 33.10
N THR A 515 2.84 -12.65 32.76
CA THR A 515 2.34 -12.76 31.38
C THR A 515 3.06 -11.76 30.47
N GLU A 516 3.44 -12.12 29.24
CA GLU A 516 3.98 -11.14 28.29
C GLU A 516 2.91 -10.11 27.86
N ILE A 517 3.28 -8.84 27.74
CA ILE A 517 2.37 -7.78 27.29
C ILE A 517 2.67 -7.48 25.83
N PHE A 518 1.68 -7.60 24.94
CA PHE A 518 1.85 -7.26 23.53
C PHE A 518 0.94 -6.09 23.14
N VAL A 519 1.55 -5.01 22.64
CA VAL A 519 0.84 -3.82 22.18
C VAL A 519 1.29 -3.46 20.77
N SER A 520 0.35 -3.07 19.91
CA SER A 520 0.65 -2.56 18.57
C SER A 520 0.24 -1.10 18.43
N LYS A 521 1.00 -0.34 17.64
CA LYS A 521 0.78 1.09 17.37
C LYS A 521 0.90 1.39 15.88
N ASN A 522 0.03 2.26 15.37
CA ASN A 522 0.02 2.66 13.95
C ASN A 522 1.11 3.69 13.56
N LEU A 523 1.68 4.38 14.54
CA LEU A 523 2.77 5.35 14.40
C LEU A 523 4.01 4.87 15.15
N GLN A 524 5.15 5.50 14.91
CA GLN A 524 6.35 5.26 15.73
C GLN A 524 6.07 5.61 17.20
N THR A 525 6.55 4.79 18.13
CA THR A 525 6.43 5.05 19.57
C THR A 525 7.20 6.31 19.92
N CYS A 526 6.61 7.24 20.67
CA CYS A 526 7.32 8.45 21.08
C CYS A 526 8.37 8.13 22.15
N GLY A 527 9.42 8.97 22.24
CA GLY A 527 10.50 8.77 23.22
C GLY A 527 10.02 8.69 24.67
N ASP A 528 9.03 9.52 25.03
CA ASP A 528 8.41 9.50 26.35
C ASP A 528 7.74 8.16 26.68
N CYS A 529 6.93 7.62 25.77
CA CYS A 529 6.33 6.31 25.95
C CYS A 529 7.37 5.20 25.95
N HIS A 530 8.39 5.30 25.11
CA HIS A 530 9.47 4.32 25.09
C HIS A 530 10.19 4.25 26.45
N GLU A 531 10.57 5.39 27.01
CA GLU A 531 11.26 5.45 28.31
C GLU A 531 10.34 5.03 29.46
N TRP A 532 9.07 5.45 29.44
CA TRP A 532 8.09 4.98 30.41
C TRP A 532 7.92 3.45 30.36
N ILE A 533 7.72 2.85 29.19
CA ILE A 533 7.55 1.40 29.04
C ILE A 533 8.80 0.65 29.50
N LYS A 534 10.00 1.18 29.22
CA LYS A 534 11.26 0.63 29.70
C LYS A 534 11.24 0.50 31.22
N ILE A 535 10.93 1.58 31.94
CA ILE A 535 10.85 1.56 33.41
C ILE A 535 9.73 0.64 33.91
N ILE A 536 8.56 0.66 33.26
CA ILE A 536 7.44 -0.21 33.62
C ILE A 536 7.78 -1.70 33.46
N SER A 537 8.57 -2.09 32.45
CA SER A 537 9.01 -3.48 32.29
C SER A 537 9.82 -3.97 33.49
N LYS A 538 10.64 -3.08 34.09
CA LYS A 538 11.39 -3.33 35.32
C LYS A 538 10.46 -3.41 36.53
N VAL A 539 9.58 -2.41 36.70
CA VAL A 539 8.64 -2.32 37.83
C VAL A 539 7.72 -3.53 37.92
N LEU A 540 7.25 -4.03 36.77
CA LEU A 540 6.32 -5.15 36.70
C LEU A 540 7.00 -6.51 36.69
N CYS A 541 8.33 -6.56 36.50
CA CYS A 541 9.06 -7.79 36.17
C CYS A 541 8.38 -8.56 35.03
N ARG A 542 7.97 -7.85 33.97
CA ARG A 542 7.26 -8.39 32.82
C ARG A 542 7.92 -7.93 31.52
N VAL A 543 7.94 -8.84 30.56
CA VAL A 543 8.31 -8.52 29.18
C VAL A 543 7.16 -7.75 28.53
N ILE A 544 7.49 -6.59 27.95
CA ILE A 544 6.55 -5.79 27.17
C ILE A 544 7.07 -5.72 25.74
N ILE A 545 6.28 -6.21 24.79
CA ILE A 545 6.56 -6.13 23.36
C ILE A 545 5.67 -5.03 22.78
N MET A 546 6.30 -3.95 22.31
CA MET A 546 5.64 -2.88 21.58
C MET A 546 6.01 -2.99 20.10
N ARG A 547 5.01 -3.26 19.26
CA ARG A 547 5.13 -3.16 17.82
C ARG A 547 4.73 -1.75 17.40
N ASP A 548 5.66 -1.01 16.80
CA ASP A 548 5.33 0.25 16.15
C ASP A 548 5.25 0.08 14.61
N ARG A 549 5.15 1.19 13.88
CA ARG A 549 5.07 1.16 12.41
C ARG A 549 6.31 0.55 11.75
N VAL A 550 7.47 0.66 12.38
CA VAL A 550 8.79 0.40 11.80
C VAL A 550 9.36 -0.92 12.32
N ARG A 551 9.19 -1.22 13.61
CA ARG A 551 9.89 -2.31 14.30
C ARG A 551 9.18 -2.78 15.58
N PHE A 552 9.77 -3.81 16.16
CA PHE A 552 9.45 -4.30 17.50
C PHE A 552 10.44 -3.77 18.51
N HIS A 553 9.91 -3.40 19.67
CA HIS A 553 10.67 -3.07 20.86
C HIS A 553 10.31 -4.09 21.93
N ARG A 554 11.29 -4.90 22.33
CA ARG A 554 11.16 -5.82 23.46
C ARG A 554 11.76 -5.13 24.68
N PHE A 555 10.90 -4.78 25.63
CA PHE A 555 11.28 -4.18 26.90
C PHE A 555 11.33 -5.26 27.97
N GLU A 556 12.49 -5.38 28.61
CA GLU A 556 12.74 -6.40 29.61
C GLU A 556 13.74 -5.85 30.63
N SER A 557 13.38 -5.91 31.91
CA SER A 557 14.24 -5.48 33.03
C SER A 557 14.80 -4.06 32.92
N GLY A 558 14.02 -3.12 32.34
CA GLY A 558 14.49 -1.74 32.19
C GLY A 558 15.41 -1.52 30.99
N CYS A 559 15.49 -2.48 30.06
CA CYS A 559 16.20 -2.33 28.80
C CYS A 559 15.26 -2.53 27.62
N CYS A 560 15.59 -1.97 26.47
CA CYS A 560 14.89 -2.21 25.20
C CYS A 560 15.82 -2.92 24.22
N SER A 561 15.29 -3.84 23.41
CA SER A 561 16.02 -4.53 22.34
C SER A 561 16.70 -3.59 21.34
N CYS A 562 16.22 -2.35 21.20
CA CYS A 562 16.84 -1.37 20.31
C CYS A 562 18.08 -0.66 20.88
N LYS A 563 18.46 -0.90 22.14
CA LYS A 563 19.61 -0.23 22.80
C LYS A 563 19.58 1.30 22.66
N ASP A 564 18.40 1.89 22.70
CA ASP A 564 18.15 3.33 22.52
C ASP A 564 18.54 3.94 21.16
N TYR A 565 18.85 3.10 20.17
CA TYR A 565 18.92 3.49 18.75
C TYR A 565 17.50 3.60 18.15
N TRP A 566 16.62 4.43 18.71
CA TRP A 566 15.24 4.61 18.24
C TRP A 566 15.02 5.74 17.28
#